data_AF-A0A2V3VBQ4-F1
#
_entry.id   AF-A0A2V3VBQ4-F1
#
_cell.length_a   1.000
_cell.length_b   1.000
_cell.length_c   1.000
_cell.angle_alpha   90.00
_cell.angle_beta   90.00
_cell.angle_gamma   90.00
#
_symmetry.space_group_name_H-M   'P 1'
#
loop_
_entity.id
_entity.type
_entity.pdbx_description
1 polymer ?
#
loop_
_entity_poly.entity_id
_entity_poly.type
_entity_poly.pdbx_seq_one_letter_code
_entity_poly.pdbx_strand_id
1 'polypeptide(L)'
;MMGGFPIWRFLGLAGLAIAIGALFGLAADRFHQKAKADAAVACDKAASAADKPIDACLPKVRQAIEAQRRAEACDHALGAPDLIKSRAAIRLVCSAEVKREFLARELAQGELAQANETIAALIDAQDLAVLRAETRAATANQKAQAHAQTIARAPRDAGSLIRCDASCLRDLAD
;
A
#
# COMPACT_ATOMS: atom_id res chain seq x y z
N MET A 1 20.39 -101.43 -9.23
CA MET A 1 19.31 -100.49 -9.62
C MET A 1 19.77 -99.08 -9.27
N MET A 2 20.36 -98.35 -10.22
CA MET A 2 20.72 -96.93 -10.04
C MET A 2 19.51 -96.10 -10.47
N GLY A 3 18.75 -95.59 -9.51
CA GLY A 3 17.67 -94.65 -9.75
C GLY A 3 18.26 -93.29 -10.12
N GLY A 4 18.27 -92.97 -11.41
CA GLY A 4 18.63 -91.63 -11.89
C GLY A 4 17.63 -90.61 -11.38
N PHE A 5 18.04 -89.76 -10.44
CA PHE A 5 17.25 -88.61 -10.02
C PHE A 5 17.03 -87.68 -11.23
N PRO A 6 15.79 -87.30 -11.56
CA PRO A 6 15.51 -86.50 -12.74
C PRO A 6 15.91 -85.03 -12.50
N ILE A 7 17.18 -84.71 -12.78
CA ILE A 7 17.78 -83.36 -12.72
C ILE A 7 16.93 -82.32 -13.49
N TRP A 8 16.21 -82.76 -14.53
CA TRP A 8 15.27 -81.96 -15.31
C TRP A 8 14.10 -81.37 -14.51
N ARG A 9 13.61 -82.05 -13.46
CA ARG A 9 12.50 -81.50 -12.62
C ARG A 9 12.97 -80.33 -11.76
N PHE A 10 14.22 -80.36 -11.29
CA PHE A 10 14.81 -79.27 -10.51
C PHE A 10 15.10 -78.05 -11.36
N LEU A 11 15.58 -78.23 -12.60
CA LEU A 11 15.76 -77.14 -13.57
C LEU A 11 14.43 -76.46 -13.93
N GLY A 12 13.35 -77.23 -14.12
CA GLY A 12 12.01 -76.66 -14.36
C GLY A 12 11.46 -75.86 -13.19
N LEU A 13 11.63 -76.34 -11.97
CA LEU A 13 11.21 -75.63 -10.75
C LEU A 13 12.04 -74.36 -10.49
N ALA A 14 13.35 -74.40 -10.74
CA ALA A 14 14.21 -73.24 -10.63
C ALA A 14 13.84 -72.15 -11.66
N GLY A 15 13.57 -72.54 -12.92
CA GLY A 15 13.09 -71.62 -13.95
C GLY A 15 11.75 -70.97 -13.60
N LEU A 16 10.80 -71.75 -13.07
CA LEU A 16 9.50 -71.25 -12.60
C LEU A 16 9.66 -70.26 -11.43
N ALA A 17 10.53 -70.57 -10.45
CA ALA A 17 10.78 -69.69 -9.31
C ALA A 17 11.40 -68.34 -9.74
N ILE A 18 12.32 -68.35 -10.72
CA ILE A 18 12.90 -67.13 -11.28
C ILE A 18 11.84 -66.30 -12.02
N ALA A 19 10.99 -66.95 -12.84
CA ALA A 19 9.91 -66.27 -13.55
C ALA A 19 8.89 -65.62 -12.59
N ILE A 20 8.51 -66.33 -11.53
CA ILE A 20 7.62 -65.81 -10.48
C ILE A 20 8.29 -64.64 -9.75
N GLY A 21 9.57 -64.76 -9.38
CA GLY A 21 10.33 -63.68 -8.74
C GLY A 21 10.41 -62.41 -9.62
N ALA A 22 10.63 -62.58 -10.92
CA ALA A 22 10.64 -61.47 -11.87
C ALA A 22 9.25 -60.80 -11.98
N LEU A 23 8.16 -61.57 -11.97
CA LEU A 23 6.80 -61.03 -11.98
C LEU A 23 6.48 -60.23 -10.71
N PHE A 24 6.92 -60.70 -9.53
CA PHE A 24 6.78 -59.93 -8.29
C PHE A 24 7.59 -58.63 -8.32
N GLY A 25 8.81 -58.65 -8.90
CA GLY A 25 9.62 -57.44 -9.08
C GLY A 25 8.95 -56.40 -9.99
N LEU A 26 8.41 -56.85 -11.13
CA LEU A 26 7.67 -55.99 -12.07
C LEU A 26 6.38 -55.43 -11.45
N ALA A 27 5.68 -56.24 -10.65
CA ALA A 27 4.49 -55.79 -9.94
C ALA A 27 4.83 -54.70 -8.91
N ALA A 28 5.88 -54.90 -8.11
CA ALA A 28 6.34 -53.92 -7.12
C ALA A 28 6.76 -52.59 -7.77
N ASP A 29 7.50 -52.65 -8.88
CA ASP A 29 7.88 -51.44 -9.62
C ASP A 29 6.66 -50.70 -10.18
N ARG A 30 5.67 -51.43 -10.72
CA ARG A 30 4.41 -50.83 -11.20
C ARG A 30 3.65 -50.10 -10.07
N PHE A 31 3.58 -50.68 -8.87
CA PHE A 31 2.95 -50.01 -7.72
C PHE A 31 3.72 -48.76 -7.28
N HIS A 32 5.06 -48.83 -7.30
CA HIS A 32 5.91 -47.68 -6.99
C HIS A 32 5.75 -46.53 -8.00
N GLN A 33 5.75 -46.85 -9.29
CA GLN A 33 5.51 -45.86 -10.34
C GLN A 33 4.11 -45.28 -10.26
N LYS A 34 3.10 -46.10 -9.98
CA LYS A 34 1.72 -45.64 -9.76
C LYS A 34 1.64 -44.66 -8.57
N ALA A 35 2.27 -44.98 -7.44
CA ALA A 35 2.29 -44.09 -6.28
C ALA A 35 2.93 -42.74 -6.60
N LYS A 36 4.02 -42.72 -7.37
CA LYS A 36 4.65 -41.47 -7.84
C LYS A 36 3.74 -40.67 -8.78
N ALA A 37 3.05 -41.35 -9.70
CA ALA A 37 2.10 -40.70 -10.61
C ALA A 37 0.91 -40.11 -9.85
N ASP A 38 0.34 -40.85 -8.90
CA ASP A 38 -0.77 -40.41 -8.07
C ASP A 38 -0.35 -39.20 -7.19
N ALA A 39 0.89 -39.19 -6.66
CA ALA A 39 1.46 -38.05 -5.94
C ALA A 39 1.66 -36.81 -6.84
N ALA A 40 2.11 -36.99 -8.08
CA ALA A 40 2.24 -35.91 -9.04
C ALA A 40 0.87 -35.29 -9.40
N VAL A 41 -0.16 -36.13 -9.63
CA VAL A 41 -1.53 -35.68 -9.88
C VAL A 41 -2.11 -34.95 -8.66
N ALA A 42 -1.84 -35.43 -7.44
CA ALA A 42 -2.25 -34.75 -6.22
C ALA A 42 -1.56 -33.39 -6.07
N CYS A 43 -0.27 -33.30 -6.40
CA CYS A 43 0.48 -32.05 -6.39
C CYS A 43 -0.07 -31.04 -7.41
N ASP A 44 -0.40 -31.48 -8.63
CA ASP A 44 -0.97 -30.62 -9.68
C ASP A 44 -2.34 -30.03 -9.26
N LYS A 45 -3.21 -30.87 -8.70
CA LYS A 45 -4.49 -30.42 -8.11
C LYS A 45 -4.29 -29.46 -6.95
N ALA A 46 -3.25 -29.67 -6.13
CA ALA A 46 -2.95 -28.76 -5.04
C ALA A 46 -2.36 -27.43 -5.57
N ALA A 47 -1.54 -27.45 -6.62
CA ALA A 47 -0.96 -26.26 -7.22
C ALA A 47 -2.04 -25.28 -7.72
N SER A 48 -3.14 -25.81 -8.26
CA SER A 48 -4.26 -25.02 -8.80
C SER A 48 -5.25 -24.48 -7.74
N ALA A 49 -5.13 -24.89 -6.48
CA ALA A 49 -6.08 -24.51 -5.42
C ALA A 49 -5.38 -24.04 -4.15
N ALA A 50 -5.58 -22.78 -3.76
CA ALA A 50 -4.87 -22.14 -2.64
C ALA A 50 -5.11 -22.80 -1.27
N ASP A 51 -6.26 -23.47 -1.07
CA ASP A 51 -6.66 -24.12 0.18
C ASP A 51 -6.09 -25.54 0.34
N LYS A 52 -5.52 -26.12 -0.73
CA LYS A 52 -5.10 -27.52 -0.71
C LYS A 52 -3.69 -27.69 -0.16
N PRO A 53 -3.46 -28.76 0.64
CA PRO A 53 -2.14 -29.10 1.13
C PRO A 53 -1.24 -29.55 -0.03
N ILE A 54 0.00 -29.10 0.01
CA ILE A 54 1.03 -29.32 -1.03
C ILE A 54 2.09 -30.32 -0.54
N ASP A 55 1.80 -31.12 0.48
CA ASP A 55 2.75 -32.07 1.09
C ASP A 55 3.12 -33.22 0.15
N ALA A 56 2.28 -33.52 -0.84
CA ALA A 56 2.58 -34.50 -1.88
C ALA A 56 3.56 -33.99 -2.96
N CYS A 57 3.85 -32.68 -2.99
CA CYS A 57 4.76 -32.09 -3.95
C CYS A 57 6.22 -32.31 -3.56
N LEU A 58 7.10 -32.39 -4.58
CA LEU A 58 8.54 -32.35 -4.35
C LEU A 58 8.96 -31.05 -3.64
N PRO A 59 10.00 -31.04 -2.79
CA PRO A 59 10.35 -29.87 -1.98
C PRO A 59 10.57 -28.58 -2.78
N LYS A 60 11.23 -28.65 -3.94
CA LYS A 60 11.42 -27.48 -4.82
C LYS A 60 10.12 -26.97 -5.43
N VAL A 61 9.22 -27.89 -5.81
CA VAL A 61 7.90 -27.55 -6.38
C VAL A 61 7.02 -26.91 -5.31
N ARG A 62 7.05 -27.47 -4.09
CA ARG A 62 6.38 -26.91 -2.92
C ARG A 62 6.79 -25.46 -2.67
N GLN A 63 8.10 -25.18 -2.63
CA GLN A 63 8.62 -23.82 -2.44
C GLN A 63 8.16 -22.87 -3.54
N ALA A 64 8.14 -23.32 -4.80
CA ALA A 64 7.65 -22.51 -5.92
C ALA A 64 6.16 -22.20 -5.80
N ILE A 65 5.32 -23.18 -5.43
CA ILE A 65 3.87 -22.99 -5.23
C ILE A 65 3.63 -22.04 -4.03
N GLU A 66 4.35 -22.20 -2.92
CA GLU A 66 4.23 -21.30 -1.77
C GLU A 66 4.60 -19.86 -2.14
N ALA A 67 5.67 -19.68 -2.91
CA ALA A 67 6.07 -18.37 -3.40
C ALA A 67 5.02 -17.75 -4.34
N GLN A 68 4.47 -18.55 -5.26
CA GLN A 68 3.41 -18.11 -6.17
C GLN A 68 2.15 -17.70 -5.41
N ARG A 69 1.66 -18.53 -4.47
CA ARG A 69 0.48 -18.21 -3.65
C ARG A 69 0.68 -16.94 -2.83
N ARG A 70 1.88 -16.71 -2.30
CA ARG A 70 2.22 -15.45 -1.60
C ARG A 70 2.22 -14.25 -2.54
N ALA A 71 2.72 -14.40 -3.76
CA ALA A 71 2.69 -13.34 -4.76
C ALA A 71 1.24 -12.98 -5.13
N GLU A 72 0.41 -13.97 -5.46
CA GLU A 72 -1.02 -13.77 -5.77
C GLU A 72 -1.77 -13.10 -4.61
N ALA A 73 -1.53 -13.54 -3.38
CA ALA A 73 -2.15 -12.94 -2.20
C ALA A 73 -1.66 -11.50 -1.94
N CYS A 74 -0.41 -11.16 -2.30
CA CYS A 74 0.07 -9.78 -2.27
C CYS A 74 -0.58 -8.92 -3.36
N ASP A 75 -0.73 -9.44 -4.58
CA ASP A 75 -1.40 -8.74 -5.68
C ASP A 75 -2.87 -8.45 -5.36
N HIS A 76 -3.58 -9.42 -4.77
CA HIS A 76 -4.93 -9.22 -4.26
C HIS A 76 -4.98 -8.15 -3.15
N ALA A 77 -3.99 -8.12 -2.26
CA ALA A 77 -3.92 -7.10 -1.21
C ALA A 77 -3.69 -5.70 -1.78
N LEU A 78 -2.86 -5.56 -2.82
CA LEU A 78 -2.59 -4.31 -3.51
C LEU A 78 -3.80 -3.80 -4.32
N GLY A 79 -4.60 -4.72 -4.88
CA GLY A 79 -5.80 -4.38 -5.66
C GLY A 79 -7.06 -4.14 -4.82
N ALA A 80 -7.02 -4.32 -3.50
CA ALA A 80 -8.21 -4.19 -2.66
C ALA A 80 -8.65 -2.71 -2.50
N PRO A 81 -9.96 -2.40 -2.65
CA PRO A 81 -10.48 -1.03 -2.56
C PRO A 81 -10.51 -0.48 -1.12
N ASP A 82 -10.55 -1.36 -0.11
CA ASP A 82 -10.56 -0.99 1.30
C ASP A 82 -9.12 -0.79 1.81
N LEU A 83 -8.74 0.47 2.02
CA LEU A 83 -7.40 0.89 2.46
C LEU A 83 -6.98 0.31 3.82
N ILE A 84 -7.92 0.08 4.74
CA ILE A 84 -7.59 -0.41 6.08
C ILE A 84 -7.26 -1.90 6.02
N LYS A 85 -8.11 -2.67 5.33
CA LYS A 85 -7.89 -4.11 5.13
C LYS A 85 -6.68 -4.37 4.23
N SER A 86 -6.48 -3.56 3.20
CA SER A 86 -5.33 -3.69 2.29
C SER A 86 -4.02 -3.42 3.01
N ARG A 87 -3.92 -2.39 3.86
CA ARG A 87 -2.72 -2.12 4.68
C ARG A 87 -2.33 -3.32 5.54
N ALA A 88 -3.29 -3.92 6.25
CA ALA A 88 -3.02 -5.09 7.08
C ALA A 88 -2.57 -6.28 6.23
N ALA A 89 -3.23 -6.54 5.11
CA ALA A 89 -2.89 -7.63 4.20
C ALA A 89 -1.50 -7.46 3.56
N ILE A 90 -1.17 -6.25 3.08
CA ILE A 90 0.16 -5.92 2.50
C ILE A 90 1.26 -6.15 3.54
N ARG A 91 1.04 -5.73 4.80
CA ARG A 91 2.00 -5.95 5.89
C ARG A 91 2.25 -7.42 6.20
N LEU A 92 1.25 -8.28 6.03
CA LEU A 92 1.36 -9.70 6.33
C LEU A 92 1.96 -10.50 5.18
N VAL A 93 1.53 -10.23 3.94
CA VAL A 93 1.76 -11.15 2.82
C VAL A 93 2.89 -10.69 1.88
N CYS A 94 3.06 -9.39 1.68
CA CYS A 94 3.99 -8.87 0.69
C CYS A 94 5.47 -8.94 1.13
N SER A 95 6.38 -8.85 0.16
CA SER A 95 7.83 -8.77 0.41
C SER A 95 8.23 -7.45 1.09
N ALA A 96 9.44 -7.40 1.63
CA ALA A 96 9.97 -6.20 2.29
C ALA A 96 10.13 -5.01 1.32
N GLU A 97 10.42 -5.29 0.05
CA GLU A 97 10.58 -4.30 -1.01
C GLU A 97 9.24 -3.65 -1.34
N VAL A 98 8.19 -4.45 -1.55
CA VAL A 98 6.83 -3.94 -1.82
C VAL A 98 6.31 -3.13 -0.63
N LYS A 99 6.59 -3.58 0.61
CA LYS A 99 6.23 -2.85 1.82
C LYS A 99 6.91 -1.48 1.89
N ARG A 100 8.19 -1.39 1.51
CA ARG A 100 8.93 -0.12 1.50
C ARG A 100 8.34 0.87 0.50
N GLU A 101 8.09 0.43 -0.72
CA GLU A 101 7.47 1.27 -1.76
C GLU A 101 6.05 1.71 -1.38
N PHE A 102 5.26 0.79 -0.82
CA PHE A 102 3.92 1.12 -0.33
C PHE A 102 3.98 2.19 0.76
N LEU A 103 4.84 2.04 1.77
CA LEU A 103 5.01 3.03 2.83
C LEU A 103 5.50 4.38 2.30
N ALA A 104 6.44 4.40 1.34
CA ALA A 104 6.91 5.63 0.71
C ALA A 104 5.77 6.37 0.00
N ARG A 105 4.90 5.62 -0.72
CA ARG A 105 3.70 6.18 -1.35
C ARG A 105 2.72 6.74 -0.32
N GLU A 106 2.48 6.04 0.78
CA GLU A 106 1.58 6.53 1.84
C GLU A 106 2.09 7.81 2.48
N LEU A 107 3.40 7.89 2.74
CA LEU A 107 4.04 9.09 3.27
C LEU A 107 3.89 10.27 2.30
N ALA A 108 4.18 10.08 1.02
CA ALA A 108 4.02 11.13 0.01
C ALA A 108 2.55 11.60 -0.10
N GLN A 109 1.57 10.70 0.01
CA GLN A 109 0.16 11.09 0.04
C GLN A 109 -0.21 11.89 1.29
N GLY A 110 0.34 11.52 2.46
CA GLY A 110 0.18 12.29 3.69
C GLY A 110 0.78 13.69 3.60
N GLU A 111 1.98 13.80 3.05
CA GLU A 111 2.64 15.09 2.81
C GLU A 111 1.85 15.99 1.85
N LEU A 112 1.28 15.42 0.78
CA LEU A 112 0.41 16.16 -0.14
C LEU A 112 -0.86 16.67 0.55
N ALA A 113 -1.51 15.84 1.37
CA ALA A 113 -2.68 16.25 2.13
C ALA A 113 -2.36 17.41 3.09
N GLN A 114 -1.25 17.30 3.83
CA GLN A 114 -0.79 18.35 4.74
C GLN A 114 -0.39 19.64 4.01
N ALA A 115 0.26 19.54 2.86
CA ALA A 115 0.60 20.69 2.04
C ALA A 115 -0.66 21.42 1.55
N ASN A 116 -1.69 20.68 1.12
CA ASN A 116 -2.96 21.26 0.70
C ASN A 116 -3.67 21.98 1.86
N GLU A 117 -3.69 21.39 3.06
CA GLU A 117 -4.23 22.04 4.26
C GLU A 117 -3.46 23.33 4.60
N THR A 118 -2.13 23.30 4.48
CA THR A 118 -1.29 24.48 4.72
C THR A 118 -1.56 25.58 3.70
N ILE A 119 -1.71 25.24 2.42
CA ILE A 119 -2.05 26.20 1.37
C ILE A 119 -3.41 26.85 1.65
N ALA A 120 -4.43 26.05 1.99
CA ALA A 120 -5.76 26.57 2.33
C ALA A 120 -5.68 27.55 3.53
N ALA A 121 -4.97 27.18 4.58
CA ALA A 121 -4.78 28.04 5.76
C ALA A 121 -4.03 29.35 5.42
N LEU A 122 -3.06 29.30 4.50
CA LEU A 122 -2.32 30.48 4.05
C LEU A 122 -3.19 31.42 3.21
N ILE A 123 -4.07 30.88 2.37
CA ILE A 123 -5.04 31.67 1.59
C ILE A 123 -5.98 32.40 2.55
N ASP A 124 -6.58 31.70 3.51
CA ASP A 124 -7.47 32.30 4.50
C ASP A 124 -6.77 33.40 5.32
N ALA A 125 -5.52 33.17 5.72
CA ALA A 125 -4.72 34.14 6.44
C ALA A 125 -4.39 35.38 5.59
N GLN A 126 -4.13 35.19 4.30
CA GLN A 126 -3.86 36.26 3.35
C GLN A 126 -5.10 37.12 3.13
N ASP A 127 -6.26 36.52 2.87
CA ASP A 127 -7.53 37.23 2.68
C ASP A 127 -7.86 38.09 3.89
N LEU A 128 -7.67 37.54 5.08
CA LEU A 128 -7.91 38.25 6.32
C LEU A 128 -6.89 39.38 6.58
N ALA A 129 -5.64 39.22 6.13
CA ALA A 129 -4.64 40.28 6.16
C ALA A 129 -4.98 41.42 5.17
N VAL A 130 -5.45 41.09 3.96
CA VAL A 130 -5.91 42.06 2.96
C VAL A 130 -7.10 42.85 3.50
N LEU A 131 -8.12 42.19 4.04
CA LEU A 131 -9.27 42.85 4.65
C LEU A 131 -8.88 43.83 5.77
N ARG A 132 -7.93 43.43 6.63
CA ARG A 132 -7.40 44.32 7.67
C ARG A 132 -6.65 45.52 7.08
N ALA A 133 -5.87 45.32 6.02
CA ALA A 133 -5.15 46.40 5.34
C ALA A 133 -6.12 47.39 4.67
N GLU A 134 -7.14 46.88 3.97
CA GLU A 134 -8.19 47.70 3.35
C GLU A 134 -8.98 48.50 4.39
N THR A 135 -9.33 47.86 5.52
CA THR A 135 -10.02 48.54 6.62
C THR A 135 -9.16 49.68 7.19
N ARG A 136 -7.86 49.45 7.43
CA ARG A 136 -6.94 50.50 7.90
C ARG A 136 -6.83 51.65 6.90
N ALA A 137 -6.73 51.34 5.61
CA ALA A 137 -6.67 52.35 4.56
C ALA A 137 -7.97 53.17 4.49
N ALA A 138 -9.13 52.52 4.59
CA ALA A 138 -10.43 53.20 4.62
C ALA A 138 -10.56 54.12 5.84
N THR A 139 -10.17 53.66 7.03
CA THR A 139 -10.16 54.49 8.24
C THR A 139 -9.20 55.67 8.12
N ALA A 140 -8.00 55.46 7.58
CA ALA A 140 -7.03 56.53 7.36
C ALA A 140 -7.56 57.60 6.38
N ASN A 141 -8.23 57.17 5.29
CA ASN A 141 -8.87 58.09 4.36
C ASN A 141 -10.03 58.87 5.00
N GLN A 142 -10.86 58.21 5.80
CA GLN A 142 -11.94 58.88 6.54
C GLN A 142 -11.39 59.93 7.52
N LYS A 143 -10.33 59.58 8.28
CA LYS A 143 -9.65 60.54 9.16
C LYS A 143 -9.07 61.71 8.38
N ALA A 144 -8.36 61.45 7.28
CA ALA A 144 -7.80 62.50 6.44
C ALA A 144 -8.87 63.45 5.88
N GLN A 145 -10.02 62.92 5.45
CA GLN A 145 -11.15 63.73 5.00
C GLN A 145 -11.78 64.54 6.14
N ALA A 146 -11.95 63.94 7.32
CA ALA A 146 -12.45 64.64 8.51
C ALA A 146 -11.51 65.78 8.90
N HIS A 147 -10.20 65.52 8.99
CA HIS A 147 -9.19 66.54 9.26
C HIS A 147 -9.19 67.65 8.20
N ALA A 148 -9.29 67.32 6.91
CA ALA A 148 -9.39 68.32 5.84
C ALA A 148 -10.63 69.22 5.99
N GLN A 149 -11.78 68.66 6.38
CA GLN A 149 -12.99 69.43 6.67
C GLN A 149 -12.83 70.31 7.91
N THR A 150 -12.21 69.81 8.98
CA THR A 150 -11.90 70.58 10.20
C THR A 150 -11.00 71.76 9.87
N ILE A 151 -9.93 71.54 9.10
CA ILE A 151 -9.01 72.59 8.62
C ILE A 151 -9.75 73.62 7.76
N ALA A 152 -10.64 73.18 6.86
CA ALA A 152 -11.39 74.08 5.99
C ALA A 152 -12.39 74.99 6.74
N ARG A 153 -12.96 74.50 7.85
CA ARG A 153 -13.94 75.23 8.67
C ARG A 153 -13.31 76.10 9.77
N ALA A 154 -12.01 75.93 10.04
CA ALA A 154 -11.33 76.66 11.10
C ALA A 154 -11.26 78.17 10.80
N PRO A 155 -11.47 79.04 11.82
CA PRO A 155 -11.42 80.49 11.63
C PRO A 155 -10.01 80.94 11.23
N ARG A 156 -9.95 81.91 10.30
CA ARG A 156 -8.69 82.48 9.80
C ARG A 156 -8.46 83.86 10.38
N ASP A 157 -7.20 84.20 10.62
CA ASP A 157 -6.81 85.55 11.02
C ASP A 157 -6.71 86.51 9.82
N ALA A 158 -6.46 87.79 10.10
CA ALA A 158 -6.34 88.84 9.08
C ALA A 158 -5.17 88.61 8.09
N GLY A 159 -4.25 87.69 8.40
CA GLY A 159 -3.14 87.28 7.53
C GLY A 159 -3.42 85.98 6.76
N SER A 160 -4.66 85.45 6.81
CA SER A 160 -5.11 84.18 6.20
C SER A 160 -4.60 82.90 6.86
N LEU A 161 -3.89 83.00 7.99
CA LEU A 161 -3.41 81.84 8.75
C LEU A 161 -4.57 81.20 9.53
N ILE A 162 -4.53 79.86 9.63
CA ILE A 162 -5.53 79.09 10.36
C ILE A 162 -5.30 79.24 11.86
N ARG A 163 -6.31 79.71 12.59
CA ARG A 163 -6.26 79.87 14.04
C ARG A 163 -7.07 78.76 14.70
N CYS A 164 -6.43 77.62 14.97
CA CYS A 164 -7.08 76.51 15.65
C CYS A 164 -7.05 76.69 17.16
N ASP A 165 -8.23 76.65 17.77
CA ASP A 165 -8.41 76.62 19.22
C ASP A 165 -8.22 75.19 19.79
N ALA A 166 -8.35 75.05 21.10
CA ALA A 166 -8.17 73.77 21.79
C ALA A 166 -9.22 72.71 21.38
N SER A 167 -10.35 73.10 20.79
CA SER A 167 -11.32 72.16 20.19
C SER A 167 -10.85 71.69 18.82
N CYS A 168 -10.45 72.61 17.93
CA CYS A 168 -9.90 72.25 16.61
C CYS A 168 -8.68 71.31 16.74
N LEU A 169 -7.78 71.57 17.69
CA LEU A 169 -6.60 70.72 17.92
C LEU A 169 -6.97 69.33 18.46
N ARG A 170 -8.06 69.20 19.22
CA ARG A 170 -8.57 67.88 19.67
C ARG A 170 -9.18 67.12 18.51
N ASP A 171 -10.01 67.77 17.69
CA ASP A 171 -10.63 67.18 16.50
C ASP A 171 -9.61 66.78 15.41
N LEU A 172 -8.41 67.36 15.43
CA LEU A 172 -7.28 66.99 14.57
C LEU A 172 -6.39 65.89 15.15
N ALA A 173 -6.46 65.66 16.46
CA ALA A 173 -5.66 64.65 17.16
C ALA A 173 -6.36 63.29 17.26
N ASP A 174 -7.70 63.27 17.21
CA ASP A 174 -8.54 62.06 17.23
C ASP A 174 -8.64 61.36 15.86
#